data_AF-A0A1S2LMZ2-F1
#
_entry.id   AF-A0A1S2LMZ2-F1
#
_cell.length_a   1.000
_cell.length_b   1.000
_cell.length_c   1.000
_cell.angle_alpha   90.00
_cell.angle_beta   90.00
_cell.angle_gamma   90.00
#
_symmetry.space_group_name_H-M   'P 1'
#
loop_
_entity.id
_entity.type
_entity.pdbx_description
1 polymer ?
#
loop_
_entity_poly.entity_id
_entity_poly.type
_entity_poly.pdbx_seq_one_letter_code
_entity_poly.pdbx_strand_id
1 'polypeptide(L)'
;MVRTTYKQPTQQTYSMRIEVKDDDKKHLEKFKSSVGLNADIKQRKNRNTSSVTISRKKLVIDLWKYGCVENKTNKGFIKNIPSKFIRHFLRGFFDGDGYIEKDSSKYRASLVVKSEDIADFIKYHLSSFITHIETDGNYYRIHIERKDEFFNFINYLYKDSSIYLDRKFATYKKRIEFLDSRG
;
A
#
# COMPACT_ATOMS: atom_id res chain seq x y z
N MET A 1 -21.26 18.73 -7.76
CA MET A 1 -19.94 18.25 -8.22
C MET A 1 -18.87 19.20 -7.68
N VAL A 2 -18.27 18.89 -6.53
CA VAL A 2 -17.22 19.74 -5.93
C VAL A 2 -15.92 19.51 -6.72
N ARG A 3 -15.48 20.50 -7.49
CA ARG A 3 -14.19 20.47 -8.19
C ARG A 3 -13.08 20.80 -7.18
N THR A 4 -12.56 19.79 -6.50
CA THR A 4 -11.33 19.95 -5.70
C THR A 4 -10.16 20.19 -6.65
N THR A 5 -9.64 21.42 -6.67
CA THR A 5 -8.45 21.79 -7.43
C THR A 5 -7.19 21.51 -6.61
N TYR A 6 -6.45 20.49 -7.01
CA TYR A 6 -5.14 20.20 -6.45
C TYR A 6 -4.11 21.11 -7.13
N LYS A 7 -3.48 22.02 -6.38
CA LYS A 7 -2.37 22.85 -6.87
C LYS A 7 -1.08 22.04 -6.86
N GLN A 8 -0.25 22.22 -7.89
CA GLN A 8 1.08 21.62 -7.92
C GLN A 8 1.96 22.18 -6.78
N PRO A 9 2.90 21.38 -6.24
CA PRO A 9 3.80 21.86 -5.20
C PRO A 9 4.70 22.99 -5.71
N THR A 10 4.77 24.10 -4.99
CA THR A 10 5.63 25.27 -5.26
C THR A 10 6.94 25.24 -4.45
N GLN A 11 7.33 24.07 -3.93
CA GLN A 11 8.48 23.95 -3.03
C GLN A 11 9.83 24.23 -3.73
N GLN A 12 10.76 24.84 -2.99
CA GLN A 12 12.14 25.09 -3.43
C GLN A 12 12.93 23.80 -3.68
N THR A 13 12.55 22.69 -3.02
CA THR A 13 13.16 21.36 -3.21
C THR A 13 12.09 20.29 -3.37
N TYR A 14 12.09 19.57 -4.50
CA TYR A 14 11.17 18.44 -4.73
C TYR A 14 11.78 17.16 -4.17
N SER A 15 11.40 16.81 -2.94
CA SER A 15 11.85 15.58 -2.29
C SER A 15 10.69 14.75 -1.76
N MET A 16 10.87 13.43 -1.74
CA MET A 16 10.00 12.52 -1.01
C MET A 16 10.85 11.63 -0.12
N ARG A 17 10.25 11.21 1.01
CA ARG A 17 10.84 10.23 1.92
C ARG A 17 9.90 9.04 2.05
N ILE A 18 10.47 7.85 1.99
CA ILE A 18 9.83 6.62 2.45
C ILE A 18 10.52 6.24 3.75
N GLU A 19 9.73 6.03 4.79
CA GLU A 19 10.19 5.60 6.11
C GLU A 19 9.36 4.40 6.54
N VAL A 20 10.03 3.31 6.93
CA VAL A 20 9.43 2.05 7.37
C VAL A 20 10.07 1.60 8.67
N LYS A 21 9.48 0.61 9.36
CA LYS A 21 10.14 -0.06 10.48
C LYS A 21 11.48 -0.65 10.03
N ASP A 22 12.47 -0.69 10.90
CA ASP A 22 13.80 -1.19 10.53
C ASP A 22 13.76 -2.66 10.07
N ASP A 23 12.87 -3.48 10.65
CA ASP A 23 12.60 -4.86 10.20
C ASP A 23 12.19 -4.95 8.72
N ASP A 24 11.60 -3.87 8.18
CA ASP A 24 11.13 -3.76 6.79
C ASP A 24 12.18 -3.06 5.89
N LYS A 25 13.41 -2.80 6.36
CA LYS A 25 14.48 -2.10 5.62
C LYS A 25 14.76 -2.69 4.24
N LYS A 26 14.67 -4.01 4.09
CA LYS A 26 14.87 -4.69 2.78
C LYS A 26 13.91 -4.18 1.71
N HIS A 27 12.71 -3.73 2.10
CA HIS A 27 11.76 -3.14 1.15
C HIS A 27 12.26 -1.80 0.58
N LEU A 28 13.01 -1.02 1.36
CA LEU A 28 13.65 0.20 0.86
C LEU A 28 14.78 -0.13 -0.13
N GLU A 29 15.51 -1.23 0.04
CA GLU A 29 16.53 -1.68 -0.92
C GLU A 29 15.88 -2.12 -2.24
N LYS A 30 14.74 -2.83 -2.18
CA LYS A 30 13.92 -3.15 -3.37
C LYS A 30 13.46 -1.87 -4.08
N PHE A 31 12.98 -0.89 -3.33
CA PHE A 31 12.59 0.41 -3.88
C PHE A 31 13.78 1.12 -4.53
N LYS A 32 14.92 1.25 -3.85
CA LYS A 32 16.14 1.89 -4.36
C LYS A 32 16.57 1.27 -5.69
N SER A 33 16.60 -0.06 -5.76
CA SER A 33 16.94 -0.80 -6.96
C SER A 33 15.96 -0.50 -8.10
N SER A 34 14.65 -0.45 -7.81
CA SER A 34 13.60 -0.20 -8.80
C SER A 34 13.64 1.21 -9.41
N VAL A 35 14.16 2.20 -8.68
CA VAL A 35 14.25 3.60 -9.15
C VAL A 35 15.67 4.04 -9.51
N GLY A 36 16.65 3.13 -9.48
CA GLY A 36 18.05 3.44 -9.70
C GLY A 36 18.56 4.53 -8.75
N LEU A 37 18.28 4.39 -7.46
CA LEU A 37 18.66 5.36 -6.43
C LEU A 37 19.92 4.90 -5.69
N ASN A 38 21.03 5.60 -5.95
CA ASN A 38 22.27 5.46 -5.21
C ASN A 38 22.27 6.44 -4.01
N ALA A 39 21.53 6.09 -2.96
CA ALA A 39 21.48 6.84 -1.71
C ALA A 39 21.48 5.90 -0.51
N ASP A 40 22.09 6.34 0.59
CA ASP A 40 22.13 5.57 1.82
C ASP A 40 20.76 5.50 2.50
N ILE A 41 20.47 4.34 3.08
CA ILE A 41 19.33 4.20 3.99
C ILE A 41 19.73 4.79 5.34
N LYS A 42 19.00 5.82 5.76
CA LYS A 42 19.19 6.46 7.07
C LYS A 42 18.37 5.74 8.13
N GLN A 43 19.04 5.24 9.16
CA GLN A 43 18.42 4.60 10.32
C GLN A 43 18.20 5.59 11.47
N ARG A 44 17.04 5.49 12.13
CA ARG A 44 16.68 6.25 13.33
C ARG A 44 16.49 5.28 14.49
N LYS A 45 17.56 5.07 15.28
CA LYS A 45 17.57 4.10 16.39
C LYS A 45 16.44 4.34 17.40
N ASN A 46 16.16 5.61 17.72
CA ASN A 46 15.11 5.99 18.69
C ASN A 46 13.68 5.64 18.24
N ARG A 47 13.42 5.54 16.92
CA ARG A 47 12.11 5.17 16.37
C ARG A 47 12.07 3.73 15.84
N ASN A 48 13.22 3.05 15.83
CA ASN A 48 13.43 1.79 15.13
C ASN A 48 12.92 1.84 13.68
N THR A 49 13.27 2.91 12.96
CA THR A 49 12.88 3.11 11.56
C THR A 49 14.07 3.25 10.64
N SER A 50 13.88 2.84 9.39
CA SER A 50 14.78 3.05 8.28
C SER A 50 14.10 3.95 7.25
N SER A 51 14.86 4.83 6.59
CA SER A 51 14.31 5.75 5.61
C SER A 51 15.24 6.00 4.43
N VAL A 52 14.65 6.26 3.27
CA VAL A 52 15.36 6.76 2.09
C VAL A 52 14.68 8.04 1.60
N THR A 53 15.48 9.02 1.20
CA THR A 53 14.99 10.28 0.64
C THR A 53 15.48 10.40 -0.79
N ILE A 54 14.58 10.78 -1.70
CA ILE A 54 14.90 11.03 -3.10
C ILE A 54 14.49 12.44 -3.47
N SER A 55 15.44 13.21 -4.00
CA SER A 55 15.25 14.58 -4.44
C SER A 55 15.26 14.64 -5.97
N ARG A 56 14.15 14.21 -6.60
CA ARG A 56 13.99 14.20 -8.06
C ARG A 56 12.67 14.85 -8.45
N LYS A 57 12.75 16.06 -9.01
CA LYS A 57 11.57 16.85 -9.43
C LYS A 57 10.60 16.06 -10.30
N LYS A 58 11.10 15.39 -11.35
CA LYS A 58 10.27 14.58 -12.25
C LYS A 58 9.49 13.50 -11.49
N LEU A 59 10.17 12.74 -10.62
CA LEU A 59 9.55 11.66 -9.85
C LEU A 59 8.48 12.19 -8.88
N VAL A 60 8.77 13.26 -8.16
CA VAL A 60 7.81 13.89 -7.22
C VAL A 60 6.60 14.44 -7.97
N ILE A 61 6.80 15.10 -9.11
CA ILE A 61 5.71 15.61 -9.94
C ILE A 61 4.87 14.45 -10.52
N ASP A 62 5.52 13.39 -11.00
CA ASP A 62 4.81 12.24 -11.56
C ASP A 62 4.00 11.51 -10.46
N LEU A 63 4.53 11.35 -9.25
CA LEU A 63 3.77 10.84 -8.10
C LEU A 63 2.59 11.74 -7.74
N TRP A 64 2.77 13.05 -7.75
CA TRP A 64 1.69 14.01 -7.50
C TRP A 64 0.56 13.86 -8.53
N LYS A 65 0.89 13.66 -9.82
CA LYS A 65 -0.13 13.43 -10.88
C LYS A 65 -0.99 12.19 -10.61
N TYR A 66 -0.39 11.13 -10.06
CA TYR A 66 -1.10 9.92 -9.66
C TYR A 66 -1.74 10.02 -8.26
N GLY A 67 -1.70 11.20 -7.65
CA GLY A 67 -2.44 11.50 -6.41
C GLY A 67 -1.67 11.28 -5.11
N CYS A 68 -0.35 11.10 -5.19
CA CYS A 68 0.53 11.19 -4.03
C CYS A 68 0.80 12.66 -3.66
N VAL A 69 -0.15 13.29 -2.97
CA VAL A 69 -0.03 14.67 -2.49
C VAL A 69 0.77 14.77 -1.19
N GLU A 70 1.25 15.96 -0.83
CA GLU A 70 1.83 16.23 0.48
C GLU A 70 0.74 16.32 1.57
N ASN A 71 1.06 15.97 2.83
CA ASN A 71 0.11 15.94 3.94
C ASN A 71 -1.14 15.09 3.65
N LYS A 72 -0.90 13.89 3.07
CA LYS A 72 -1.89 12.92 2.54
C LYS A 72 -3.06 12.58 3.46
N THR A 73 -2.89 12.73 4.76
CA THR A 73 -3.80 12.22 5.78
C THR A 73 -5.27 12.58 5.51
N ASN A 74 -5.57 13.73 4.86
CA ASN A 74 -6.95 14.13 4.56
C ASN A 74 -7.25 14.49 3.08
N LYS A 75 -6.28 14.41 2.14
CA LYS A 75 -6.42 15.01 0.79
C LYS A 75 -5.85 14.17 -0.36
N GLY A 76 -5.49 12.90 -0.12
CA GLY A 76 -5.01 12.01 -1.18
C GLY A 76 -6.12 11.67 -2.15
N PHE A 77 -5.84 11.73 -3.45
CA PHE A 77 -6.72 11.22 -4.51
C PHE A 77 -6.00 10.10 -5.26
N ILE A 78 -6.71 9.37 -6.12
CA ILE A 78 -6.10 8.46 -7.08
C ILE A 78 -6.67 8.79 -8.45
N LYS A 79 -5.82 9.08 -9.43
CA LYS A 79 -6.25 9.41 -10.78
C LYS A 79 -5.38 8.72 -11.82
N ASN A 80 -6.04 8.27 -12.89
CA ASN A 80 -5.41 7.86 -14.15
C ASN A 80 -4.34 6.77 -14.02
N ILE A 81 -4.45 5.85 -13.06
CA ILE A 81 -3.58 4.68 -12.99
C ILE A 81 -3.97 3.73 -14.14
N PRO A 82 -3.06 3.41 -15.08
CA PRO A 82 -3.35 2.43 -16.12
C PRO A 82 -3.79 1.09 -15.52
N SER A 83 -4.79 0.43 -16.12
CA SER A 83 -5.38 -0.81 -15.61
C SER A 83 -4.34 -1.88 -15.26
N LYS A 84 -3.32 -2.05 -16.10
CA LYS A 84 -2.19 -2.97 -15.88
C LYS A 84 -1.39 -2.72 -14.59
N PHE A 85 -1.45 -1.51 -14.04
CA PHE A 85 -0.75 -1.14 -12.81
C PHE A 85 -1.64 -1.12 -11.56
N ILE A 86 -2.95 -1.29 -11.69
CA ILE A 86 -3.90 -1.25 -10.56
C ILE A 86 -3.57 -2.31 -9.52
N ARG A 87 -3.35 -3.57 -9.94
CA ARG A 87 -2.95 -4.66 -9.05
C ARG A 87 -1.67 -4.33 -8.28
N HIS A 88 -0.69 -3.73 -8.94
CA HIS A 88 0.59 -3.35 -8.34
C HIS A 88 0.44 -2.19 -7.35
N PHE A 89 -0.39 -1.20 -7.69
CA PHE A 89 -0.73 -0.09 -6.81
C PHE A 89 -1.45 -0.59 -5.55
N LEU A 90 -2.47 -1.42 -5.70
CA LEU A 90 -3.23 -2.00 -4.57
C LEU A 90 -2.33 -2.85 -3.68
N ARG A 91 -1.42 -3.66 -4.26
CA ARG A 91 -0.42 -4.38 -3.47
C ARG A 91 0.49 -3.44 -2.70
N GLY A 92 1.03 -2.39 -3.32
CA GLY A 92 1.91 -1.43 -2.64
C GLY A 92 1.20 -0.69 -1.50
N PHE A 93 -0.04 -0.26 -1.74
CA PHE A 93 -0.89 0.37 -0.72
C PHE A 93 -1.18 -0.60 0.43
N PHE A 94 -1.59 -1.83 0.10
CA PHE A 94 -1.83 -2.87 1.08
C PHE A 94 -0.55 -3.28 1.81
N ASP A 95 0.63 -3.28 1.18
CA ASP A 95 1.91 -3.56 1.83
C ASP A 95 2.29 -2.51 2.87
N GLY A 96 1.94 -1.24 2.62
CA GLY A 96 2.06 -0.16 3.61
C GLY A 96 1.09 -0.34 4.79
N ASP A 97 -0.21 -0.32 4.50
CA ASP A 97 -1.24 -0.06 5.53
C ASP A 97 -2.18 -1.24 5.81
N GLY A 98 -2.06 -2.32 5.03
CA GLY A 98 -2.87 -3.52 5.19
C GLY A 98 -2.42 -4.46 6.32
N TYR A 99 -3.32 -5.35 6.71
CA TYR A 99 -3.10 -6.42 7.67
C TYR A 99 -3.56 -7.76 7.09
N ILE A 100 -2.80 -8.82 7.34
CA ILE A 100 -3.16 -10.20 7.00
C ILE A 100 -3.06 -11.02 8.29
N GLU A 101 -4.13 -11.73 8.61
CA GLU A 101 -4.20 -12.64 9.75
C GLU A 101 -3.22 -13.81 9.58
N LYS A 102 -2.43 -14.03 10.63
CA LYS A 102 -1.42 -15.09 10.68
C LYS A 102 -2.00 -16.40 11.18
N ASP A 103 -2.99 -16.33 12.07
CA ASP A 103 -3.65 -17.49 12.66
C ASP A 103 -4.50 -18.22 11.61
N SER A 104 -4.11 -19.46 11.28
CA SER A 104 -4.77 -20.29 10.27
C SER A 104 -6.23 -20.65 10.60
N SER A 105 -6.66 -20.51 11.85
CA SER A 105 -8.06 -20.69 12.25
C SER A 105 -8.97 -19.53 11.85
N LYS A 106 -8.40 -18.37 11.49
CA LYS A 106 -9.12 -17.15 11.14
C LYS A 106 -8.80 -16.72 9.71
N TYR A 107 -9.77 -16.08 9.06
CA TYR A 107 -9.62 -15.48 7.75
C TYR A 107 -9.90 -14.00 7.91
N ARG A 108 -8.85 -13.18 7.88
CA ARG A 108 -9.00 -11.73 8.00
C ARG A 108 -7.87 -11.04 7.26
N ALA A 109 -8.24 -10.25 6.27
CA ALA A 109 -7.41 -9.18 5.77
C ALA A 109 -8.15 -7.86 5.98
N SER A 110 -7.43 -6.82 6.38
CA SER A 110 -8.05 -5.52 6.63
C SER A 110 -7.15 -4.38 6.23
N LEU A 111 -7.77 -3.24 5.96
CA LEU A 111 -7.10 -2.00 5.58
C LEU A 111 -7.85 -0.83 6.21
N VAL A 112 -7.13 0.15 6.75
CA VAL A 112 -7.73 1.37 7.31
C VAL A 112 -7.30 2.56 6.46
N VAL A 113 -8.26 3.33 5.99
CA VAL A 113 -8.05 4.47 5.08
C VAL A 113 -8.75 5.67 5.66
N LYS A 114 -8.15 6.86 5.52
CA LYS A 114 -8.75 8.11 5.99
C LYS A 114 -9.30 9.00 4.85
N SER A 115 -8.79 8.83 3.63
CA SER A 115 -9.28 9.57 2.47
C SER A 115 -10.47 8.84 1.85
N GLU A 116 -11.61 9.52 1.72
CA GLU A 116 -12.80 9.03 1.02
C GLU A 116 -12.49 8.64 -0.43
N ASP A 117 -11.79 9.50 -1.18
CA ASP A 117 -11.39 9.23 -2.58
C ASP A 117 -10.58 7.92 -2.70
N ILE A 118 -9.71 7.62 -1.72
CA ILE A 118 -8.93 6.38 -1.70
C ILE A 118 -9.82 5.21 -1.29
N ALA A 119 -10.69 5.38 -0.30
CA ALA A 119 -11.63 4.36 0.13
C ALA A 119 -12.55 3.92 -1.02
N ASP A 120 -13.10 4.88 -1.78
CA ASP A 120 -13.93 4.62 -2.96
C ASP A 120 -13.16 3.91 -4.08
N PHE A 121 -11.93 4.33 -4.35
CA PHE A 121 -11.07 3.65 -5.32
C PHE A 121 -10.81 2.19 -4.93
N ILE A 122 -10.50 1.93 -3.65
CA ILE A 122 -10.24 0.59 -3.15
C ILE A 122 -11.52 -0.24 -3.16
N LYS A 123 -12.65 0.34 -2.75
CA LYS A 123 -13.97 -0.30 -2.79
C LYS A 123 -14.34 -0.70 -4.22
N TYR A 124 -14.13 0.18 -5.19
CA TYR A 124 -14.41 -0.10 -6.59
C TYR A 124 -13.60 -1.31 -7.09
N HIS A 125 -12.27 -1.29 -6.88
CA HIS A 125 -11.38 -2.31 -7.42
C HIS A 125 -11.33 -3.62 -6.63
N LEU A 126 -11.72 -3.63 -5.35
CA LEU A 126 -11.72 -4.82 -4.50
C LEU A 126 -13.12 -5.28 -4.10
N SER A 127 -14.18 -4.71 -4.69
CA SER A 127 -15.58 -4.97 -4.34
C SER A 127 -15.95 -6.45 -4.25
N SER A 128 -15.40 -7.30 -5.12
CA SER A 128 -15.66 -8.75 -5.11
C SER A 128 -15.15 -9.44 -3.84
N PHE A 129 -14.05 -8.94 -3.26
CA PHE A 129 -13.42 -9.54 -2.08
C PHE A 129 -13.97 -8.99 -0.76
N ILE A 130 -14.44 -7.74 -0.77
CA ILE A 130 -14.85 -7.02 0.45
C ILE A 130 -16.03 -7.74 1.09
N THR A 131 -15.88 -8.06 2.37
CA THR A 131 -16.94 -8.66 3.19
C THR A 131 -17.80 -7.57 3.80
N HIS A 132 -17.19 -6.57 4.43
CA HIS A 132 -17.87 -5.39 4.95
C HIS A 132 -16.93 -4.19 5.07
N ILE A 133 -17.52 -3.01 5.28
CA ILE A 133 -16.81 -1.76 5.50
C ILE A 133 -17.40 -1.12 6.76
N GLU A 134 -16.55 -0.77 7.72
CA GLU A 134 -16.92 0.00 8.90
C GLU A 134 -16.43 1.44 8.74
N THR A 135 -17.25 2.40 9.19
CA THR A 135 -16.88 3.82 9.19
C THR A 135 -16.86 4.33 10.62
N ASP A 136 -15.74 4.93 11.02
CA ASP A 136 -15.51 5.49 12.35
C ASP A 136 -14.95 6.90 12.20
N GLY A 137 -15.83 7.91 12.30
CA GLY A 137 -15.52 9.28 11.93
C GLY A 137 -15.05 9.38 10.47
N ASN A 138 -13.81 9.83 10.27
CA ASN A 138 -13.20 9.94 8.93
C ASN A 138 -12.35 8.70 8.55
N TYR A 139 -12.47 7.59 9.27
CA TYR A 139 -11.77 6.35 8.98
C TYR A 139 -12.71 5.32 8.35
N TYR A 140 -12.29 4.78 7.21
CA TYR A 140 -12.92 3.67 6.52
C TYR A 140 -12.09 2.41 6.77
N ARG A 141 -12.68 1.43 7.45
CA ARG A 141 -12.06 0.13 7.71
C ARG A 141 -12.66 -0.87 6.75
N ILE A 142 -11.84 -1.41 5.87
CA ILE A 142 -12.24 -2.38 4.85
C ILE A 142 -11.85 -3.76 5.34
N HIS A 143 -12.82 -4.68 5.36
CA HIS A 143 -12.66 -6.03 5.89
C HIS A 143 -12.90 -7.09 4.81
N ILE A 144 -12.03 -8.11 4.80
CA ILE A 144 -12.12 -9.30 3.96
C ILE A 144 -11.98 -10.50 4.90
N GLU A 145 -13.11 -11.10 5.26
CA GLU A 145 -13.19 -12.07 6.36
C GLU A 145 -13.86 -13.40 5.98
N ARG A 146 -14.48 -13.48 4.79
CA ARG A 146 -14.92 -14.76 4.23
C ARG A 146 -13.72 -15.56 3.73
N LYS A 147 -13.69 -16.87 4.00
CA LYS A 147 -12.57 -17.78 3.67
C LYS A 147 -12.14 -17.66 2.20
N ASP A 148 -13.07 -17.86 1.27
CA ASP A 148 -12.75 -17.88 -0.16
C ASP A 148 -12.28 -16.51 -0.64
N GLU A 149 -12.96 -15.44 -0.21
CA GLU A 149 -12.55 -14.07 -0.55
C GLU A 149 -11.20 -13.69 0.03
N PHE A 150 -10.87 -14.15 1.24
CA PHE A 150 -9.57 -13.94 1.85
C PHE A 150 -8.47 -14.57 0.99
N PHE A 151 -8.62 -15.83 0.59
CA PHE A 151 -7.62 -16.51 -0.24
C PHE A 151 -7.55 -15.92 -1.66
N ASN A 152 -8.70 -15.64 -2.27
CA ASN A 152 -8.77 -14.99 -3.58
C ASN A 152 -8.09 -13.62 -3.56
N PHE A 153 -8.30 -12.83 -2.51
CA PHE A 153 -7.70 -11.51 -2.32
C PHE A 153 -6.18 -11.57 -2.16
N ILE A 154 -5.66 -12.36 -1.21
CA ILE A 154 -4.20 -12.42 -0.99
C ILE A 154 -3.49 -13.02 -2.21
N ASN A 155 -4.13 -13.96 -2.91
CA ASN A 155 -3.61 -14.51 -4.15
C ASN A 155 -3.62 -13.47 -5.28
N TYR A 156 -4.69 -12.69 -5.43
CA TYR A 156 -4.75 -11.57 -6.37
C TYR A 156 -3.62 -10.56 -6.16
N LEU A 157 -3.26 -10.27 -4.90
CA LEU A 157 -2.15 -9.35 -4.61
C LEU A 157 -0.77 -9.94 -4.90
N TYR A 158 -0.50 -11.14 -4.40
CA TYR A 158 0.88 -11.66 -4.27
C TYR A 158 1.27 -12.72 -5.30
N LYS A 159 0.32 -13.36 -5.98
CA LYS A 159 0.65 -14.34 -7.03
C LYS A 159 1.48 -13.69 -8.13
N ASP A 160 2.59 -14.33 -8.48
CA ASP A 160 3.56 -13.89 -9.50
C ASP A 160 4.10 -12.47 -9.29
N SER A 161 4.14 -12.02 -8.03
CA SER A 161 4.68 -10.70 -7.68
C SER A 161 6.20 -10.73 -7.54
N SER A 162 6.88 -9.78 -8.18
CA SER A 162 8.34 -9.61 -8.07
C SER A 162 8.76 -8.67 -6.93
N ILE A 163 7.89 -7.75 -6.53
CA ILE A 163 8.13 -6.76 -5.48
C ILE A 163 6.96 -6.77 -4.50
N TYR A 164 7.29 -6.95 -3.23
CA TYR A 164 6.38 -7.04 -2.09
C TYR A 164 7.11 -6.74 -0.78
N LEU A 165 6.36 -6.53 0.29
CA LEU A 165 6.87 -6.49 1.66
C LEU A 165 7.07 -7.92 2.21
N ASP A 166 8.30 -8.24 2.61
CA ASP A 166 8.73 -9.62 2.92
C ASP A 166 7.85 -10.28 3.98
N ARG A 167 7.56 -9.57 5.09
CA ARG A 167 6.73 -10.12 6.17
C ARG A 167 5.30 -10.46 5.72
N LYS A 168 4.72 -9.73 4.78
CA LYS A 168 3.36 -9.99 4.27
C LYS A 168 3.36 -11.12 3.25
N PHE A 169 4.37 -11.16 2.38
CA PHE A 169 4.55 -12.26 1.44
C PHE A 169 4.81 -13.59 2.16
N ALA A 170 5.61 -13.58 3.23
CA ALA A 170 5.84 -14.75 4.08
C ALA A 170 4.54 -15.26 4.71
N THR A 171 3.68 -14.35 5.21
CA THR A 171 2.33 -14.72 5.67
C THR A 171 1.51 -15.32 4.54
N TYR A 172 1.44 -14.66 3.38
CA TYR A 172 0.73 -15.17 2.19
C TYR A 172 1.14 -16.61 1.84
N LYS A 173 2.44 -16.88 1.75
CA LYS A 173 2.97 -18.23 1.46
C LYS A 173 2.46 -19.27 2.45
N LYS A 174 2.62 -19.02 3.75
CA LYS A 174 2.12 -19.92 4.81
C LYS A 174 0.61 -20.16 4.71
N ARG A 175 -0.16 -19.13 4.36
CA ARG A 175 -1.62 -19.23 4.20
C ARG A 175 -1.98 -20.12 3.02
N ILE A 176 -1.32 -19.98 1.87
CA ILE A 176 -1.58 -20.81 0.68
C ILE A 176 -1.17 -22.26 0.94
N GLU A 177 0.01 -22.51 1.51
CA GLU A 177 0.44 -23.87 1.87
C GLU A 177 -0.56 -24.57 2.80
N PHE A 178 -1.12 -23.84 3.76
CA PHE A 178 -2.17 -24.36 4.64
C PHE A 178 -3.48 -24.67 3.88
N LEU A 179 -3.88 -23.84 2.92
CA LEU A 179 -5.05 -24.12 2.09
C LEU A 179 -4.86 -25.41 1.28
N ASP A 180 -3.70 -25.55 0.64
CA ASP A 180 -3.35 -26.70 -0.19
C ASP A 180 -3.27 -27.99 0.64
N SER A 181 -2.82 -27.92 1.89
CA SER A 181 -2.78 -29.09 2.80
C SER A 181 -4.16 -29.61 3.23
N ARG A 182 -5.24 -28.87 2.95
CA ARG A 182 -6.62 -29.18 3.34
C ARG A 182 -7.54 -29.48 2.14
N GLY A 183 -7.05 -29.31 0.91
CA GLY A 183 -7.76 -29.68 -0.33
C GLY A 183 -7.38 -31.08 -0.75
#